data_AF-A0A1F9FFW0-F1
#
_entry.id   AF-A0A1F9FFW0-F1
#
_cell.length_a   1.000
_cell.length_b   1.000
_cell.length_c   1.000
_cell.angle_alpha   90.00
_cell.angle_beta   90.00
_cell.angle_gamma   90.00
#
_symmetry.space_group_name_H-M   'P 1'
#
loop_
_entity.id
_entity.type
_entity.pdbx_description
1 polymer ?
#
loop_
_entity_poly.entity_id
_entity_poly.type
_entity_poly.pdbx_seq_one_letter_code
_entity_poly.pdbx_strand_id
1 'polypeptide(L)'
;MPKLYWDTIEKGEQVAPITKPAVTRVQIAKFAGASQDWSPLHLDDDFAKGAGYGGVFAHGAIALSFATEAVGRWLENGRILAVTGKFRKLVWPGDILRMTGMVADRYQANGEARVDVDVWAENQNHDSVMQGTVTCVLWRNDKDERKSKSPWPPVSPQTVKERRTAKPIPRNEADAAKVREAAAAAERAKLEARAAAAKPAKAKSVPAAAPKPAHAPAPAPAPAAAKPAPAPAKPPTPIKPTAPARSAAKPAKKPATKPAKRPAAKPAKKPAVKPAKKPAAKPAKVAKKPAAKAKPGKAKKKK
;
A
#
# COMPACT_ATOMS: atom_id res chain seq x y z
N MET A 1 -9.27 -8.48 14.76
CA MET A 1 -8.06 -8.75 15.57
C MET A 1 -8.23 -7.98 16.89
N PRO A 2 -7.30 -7.99 17.87
CA PRO A 2 -7.38 -7.00 18.96
C PRO A 2 -7.22 -5.59 18.39
N LYS A 3 -7.98 -4.63 18.92
CA LYS A 3 -7.84 -3.21 18.57
C LYS A 3 -6.56 -2.65 19.17
N LEU A 4 -5.84 -1.82 18.41
CA LEU A 4 -4.64 -1.14 18.89
C LEU A 4 -4.95 0.25 19.42
N TYR A 5 -4.22 0.67 20.43
CA TYR A 5 -4.35 1.96 21.08
C TYR A 5 -2.98 2.58 21.31
N TRP A 6 -2.86 3.90 21.16
CA TRP A 6 -1.57 4.58 21.26
C TRP A 6 -0.93 4.46 22.65
N ASP A 7 -1.74 4.35 23.73
CA ASP A 7 -1.21 4.16 25.07
C ASP A 7 -0.49 2.81 25.22
N THR A 8 -0.98 1.75 24.56
CA THR A 8 -0.49 0.37 24.67
C THR A 8 0.53 -0.04 23.61
N ILE A 9 0.62 0.70 22.49
CA ILE A 9 1.52 0.36 21.38
C ILE A 9 2.97 0.69 21.72
N GLU A 10 3.91 -0.20 21.41
CA GLU A 10 5.32 -0.03 21.78
C GLU A 10 6.24 0.16 20.58
N LYS A 11 7.35 0.87 20.79
CA LYS A 11 8.39 1.05 19.78
C LYS A 11 9.13 -0.28 19.59
N GLY A 12 9.27 -0.72 18.35
CA GLY A 12 9.78 -2.05 18.02
C GLY A 12 8.70 -3.13 17.86
N GLU A 13 7.43 -2.82 18.11
CA GLU A 13 6.33 -3.77 17.88
C GLU A 13 6.22 -4.11 16.38
N GLN A 14 6.07 -5.40 16.06
CA GLN A 14 6.10 -5.90 14.69
C GLN A 14 4.69 -5.93 14.07
N VAL A 15 4.54 -5.35 12.88
CA VAL A 15 3.35 -5.46 12.04
C VAL A 15 3.23 -6.91 11.56
N ALA A 16 2.06 -7.52 11.79
CA ALA A 16 1.77 -8.87 11.32
C ALA A 16 2.06 -9.01 9.81
N PRO A 17 2.96 -9.93 9.39
CA PRO A 17 3.34 -10.05 7.99
C PRO A 17 2.16 -10.57 7.17
N ILE A 18 2.01 -10.05 5.95
CA ILE A 18 1.13 -10.63 4.95
C ILE A 18 1.93 -11.00 3.70
N THR A 19 1.53 -12.08 3.04
CA THR A 19 2.11 -12.54 1.77
C THR A 19 1.01 -12.50 0.72
N LYS A 20 1.27 -11.90 -0.45
CA LYS A 20 0.36 -11.96 -1.59
C LYS A 20 0.67 -13.20 -2.45
N PRO A 21 -0.31 -13.74 -3.20
CA PRO A 21 0.00 -14.62 -4.33
C PRO A 21 0.97 -13.95 -5.31
N ALA A 22 1.62 -14.75 -6.15
CA ALA A 22 2.52 -14.27 -7.20
C ALA A 22 1.89 -13.14 -8.03
N VAL A 23 2.65 -12.07 -8.29
CA VAL A 23 2.20 -10.93 -9.08
C VAL A 23 1.92 -11.39 -10.50
N THR A 24 0.70 -11.17 -10.99
CA THR A 24 0.29 -11.54 -12.36
C THR A 24 0.16 -10.32 -13.25
N ARG A 25 0.25 -10.50 -14.58
CA ARG A 25 -0.05 -9.43 -15.55
C ARG A 25 -1.46 -8.85 -15.37
N VAL A 26 -2.43 -9.69 -15.00
CA VAL A 26 -3.79 -9.25 -14.66
C VAL A 26 -3.79 -8.33 -13.44
N GLN A 27 -2.97 -8.61 -12.43
CA GLN A 27 -2.80 -7.75 -11.26
C GLN A 27 -2.10 -6.43 -11.60
N ILE A 28 -1.13 -6.43 -12.51
CA ILE A 28 -0.45 -5.22 -13.01
C ILE A 28 -1.44 -4.34 -13.82
N ALA A 29 -2.21 -4.94 -14.74
CA ALA A 29 -3.24 -4.23 -15.51
C ALA A 29 -4.36 -3.66 -14.62
N LYS A 30 -4.80 -4.40 -13.59
CA LYS A 30 -5.71 -3.87 -12.56
C LYS A 30 -5.10 -2.71 -11.78
N PHE A 31 -3.80 -2.76 -11.48
CA PHE A 31 -3.11 -1.68 -10.79
C PHE A 31 -2.99 -0.43 -11.67
N ALA A 32 -2.64 -0.56 -12.95
CA ALA A 32 -2.68 0.54 -13.94
C ALA A 32 -4.05 1.24 -13.96
N GLY A 33 -5.14 0.45 -14.01
CA GLY A 33 -6.50 0.99 -13.94
C GLY A 33 -6.82 1.72 -12.63
N ALA A 34 -6.29 1.26 -11.50
CA ALA A 34 -6.50 1.88 -10.19
C ALA A 34 -5.64 3.14 -9.97
N SER A 35 -4.39 3.15 -10.44
CA SER A 35 -3.43 4.25 -10.29
C SER A 35 -3.54 5.30 -11.39
N GLN A 36 -4.17 4.96 -12.52
CA GLN A 36 -4.14 5.70 -13.79
C GLN A 36 -2.73 5.82 -14.41
N ASP A 37 -1.79 4.97 -13.98
CA ASP A 37 -0.48 4.83 -14.62
C ASP A 37 -0.55 3.77 -15.72
N TRP A 38 -0.76 4.26 -16.94
CA TRP A 38 -0.84 3.47 -18.17
C TRP A 38 0.50 3.41 -18.92
N SER A 39 1.65 3.59 -18.23
CA SER A 39 2.97 3.50 -18.84
C SER A 39 3.17 2.15 -19.57
N PRO A 40 3.62 2.15 -20.84
CA PRO A 40 3.80 0.92 -21.61
C PRO A 40 4.85 -0.02 -20.99
N LEU A 41 5.80 0.48 -20.18
CA LEU A 41 6.75 -0.34 -19.42
C LEU A 41 6.08 -1.41 -18.52
N HIS A 42 4.82 -1.19 -18.13
CA HIS A 42 4.07 -2.09 -17.26
C HIS A 42 3.06 -2.98 -18.02
N LEU A 43 2.81 -2.72 -19.31
CA LEU A 43 1.68 -3.28 -20.06
C LEU A 43 2.05 -3.84 -21.45
N ASP A 44 3.14 -3.39 -22.04
CA ASP A 44 3.63 -3.78 -23.37
C ASP A 44 5.03 -4.42 -23.26
N ASP A 45 5.11 -5.70 -23.62
CA ASP A 45 6.36 -6.47 -23.55
C ASP A 45 7.41 -6.01 -24.55
N ASP A 46 7.00 -5.62 -25.75
CA ASP A 46 7.92 -5.31 -26.83
C ASP A 46 8.45 -3.87 -26.64
N PHE A 47 7.62 -2.97 -26.08
CA PHE A 47 8.10 -1.70 -25.56
C PHE A 47 9.10 -1.90 -24.40
N ALA A 48 8.78 -2.73 -23.42
CA ALA A 48 9.66 -2.96 -22.26
C ALA A 48 11.00 -3.60 -22.66
N LYS A 49 10.99 -4.56 -23.60
CA LYS A 49 12.21 -5.14 -24.19
C LYS A 49 12.99 -4.13 -25.02
N GLY A 50 12.31 -3.32 -25.83
CA GLY A 50 12.92 -2.21 -26.58
C GLY A 50 13.59 -1.17 -25.68
N ALA A 51 13.07 -0.99 -24.46
CA ALA A 51 13.66 -0.16 -23.41
C ALA A 51 14.78 -0.85 -22.59
N GLY A 52 15.18 -2.08 -22.94
CA GLY A 52 16.30 -2.80 -22.32
C GLY A 52 15.93 -3.69 -21.12
N TYR A 53 14.65 -3.92 -20.85
CA TYR A 53 14.18 -4.81 -19.78
C TYR A 53 13.88 -6.23 -20.31
N GLY A 54 13.74 -7.22 -19.42
CA GLY A 54 13.38 -8.60 -19.81
C GLY A 54 11.94 -8.78 -20.31
N GLY A 55 11.11 -7.74 -20.22
CA GLY A 55 9.66 -7.75 -20.47
C GLY A 55 8.96 -6.78 -19.52
N VAL A 56 7.62 -6.84 -19.43
CA VAL A 56 6.89 -5.99 -18.46
C VAL A 56 7.21 -6.36 -17.01
N PHE A 57 7.31 -5.33 -16.17
CA PHE A 57 7.41 -5.44 -14.71
C PHE A 57 6.32 -4.61 -14.04
N ALA A 58 6.01 -4.87 -12.78
CA ALA A 58 4.94 -4.18 -12.06
C ALA A 58 5.34 -2.74 -11.66
N HIS A 59 4.35 -1.85 -11.55
CA HIS A 59 4.51 -0.52 -10.98
C HIS A 59 5.14 -0.60 -9.59
N GLY A 60 6.20 0.16 -9.28
CA GLY A 60 6.84 0.14 -7.96
C GLY A 60 5.85 0.38 -6.81
N ALA A 61 4.86 1.25 -7.03
CA ALA A 61 3.79 1.56 -6.09
C ALA A 61 2.90 0.36 -5.70
N ILE A 62 2.95 -0.77 -6.41
CA ILE A 62 2.18 -1.97 -6.04
C ILE A 62 2.66 -2.57 -4.71
N ALA A 63 3.99 -2.64 -4.52
CA ALA A 63 4.59 -3.15 -3.29
C ALA A 63 4.30 -2.22 -2.10
N LEU A 64 4.32 -0.90 -2.34
CA LEU A 64 3.95 0.10 -1.34
C LEU A 64 2.47 0.01 -0.96
N SER A 65 1.59 -0.24 -1.93
CA SER A 65 0.15 -0.45 -1.70
C SER A 65 -0.11 -1.70 -0.86
N PHE A 66 0.61 -2.79 -1.11
CA PHE A 66 0.51 -4.01 -0.30
C PHE A 66 1.13 -3.85 1.11
N ALA A 67 2.20 -3.07 1.28
CA ALA A 67 2.72 -2.73 2.60
C ALA A 67 1.76 -1.81 3.39
N THR A 68 1.09 -0.89 2.70
CA THR A 68 0.02 -0.06 3.26
C THR A 68 -1.19 -0.91 3.67
N GLU A 69 -1.54 -1.94 2.89
CA GLU A 69 -2.55 -2.94 3.24
C GLU A 69 -2.16 -3.73 4.51
N ALA A 70 -0.89 -4.10 4.68
CA ALA A 70 -0.38 -4.78 5.87
C ALA A 70 -0.62 -3.94 7.14
N VAL A 71 -0.21 -2.67 7.11
CA VAL A 71 -0.41 -1.73 8.24
C VAL A 71 -1.90 -1.48 8.49
N GLY A 72 -2.71 -1.31 7.44
CA GLY A 72 -4.15 -1.12 7.57
C GLY A 72 -4.87 -2.31 8.24
N ARG A 73 -4.47 -3.54 7.89
CA ARG A 73 -4.98 -4.78 8.51
C ARG A 73 -4.54 -4.94 9.96
N TRP A 74 -3.31 -4.56 10.28
CA TRP A 74 -2.76 -4.66 11.64
C TRP A 74 -3.35 -3.62 12.60
N LEU A 75 -3.64 -2.39 12.12
CA LEU A 75 -4.25 -1.34 12.94
C LEU A 75 -5.73 -1.62 13.27
N GLU A 76 -6.53 -2.02 12.28
CA GLU A 76 -8.01 -2.14 12.30
C GLU A 76 -8.81 -0.87 12.66
N ASN A 77 -8.49 -0.16 13.76
CA ASN A 77 -9.19 1.04 14.25
C ASN A 77 -8.41 2.36 14.03
N GLY A 78 -7.25 2.32 13.36
CA GLY A 78 -6.43 3.49 13.05
C GLY A 78 -6.79 4.20 11.73
N ARG A 79 -6.21 5.38 11.51
CA ARG A 79 -6.18 6.07 10.21
C ARG A 79 -4.76 6.12 9.67
N ILE A 80 -4.55 5.73 8.41
CA ILE A 80 -3.31 6.02 7.69
C ILE A 80 -3.31 7.50 7.28
N LEU A 81 -2.27 8.22 7.68
CA LEU A 81 -2.06 9.64 7.40
C LEU A 81 -1.14 9.84 6.20
N ALA A 82 0.04 9.23 6.20
CA ALA A 82 1.03 9.43 5.16
C ALA A 82 1.72 8.12 4.85
N VAL A 83 2.13 7.97 3.60
CA VAL A 83 2.86 6.81 3.10
C VAL A 83 4.01 7.35 2.27
N THR A 84 5.22 6.94 2.59
CA THR A 84 6.43 7.21 1.80
C THR A 84 7.06 5.88 1.40
N GLY A 85 7.75 5.85 0.26
CA GLY A 85 8.36 4.61 -0.24
C GLY A 85 9.57 4.88 -1.14
N LYS A 86 10.52 3.96 -1.10
CA LYS A 86 11.72 3.88 -1.92
C LYS A 86 11.73 2.50 -2.58
N PHE A 87 11.65 2.47 -3.90
CA PHE A 87 11.67 1.24 -4.70
C PHE A 87 13.13 0.87 -4.97
N ARG A 88 13.53 -0.33 -4.56
CA ARG A 88 14.94 -0.80 -4.56
C ARG A 88 15.21 -1.80 -5.68
N LYS A 89 14.23 -2.63 -6.03
CA LYS A 89 14.31 -3.62 -7.12
C LYS A 89 12.99 -3.65 -7.91
N LEU A 90 13.07 -4.09 -9.17
CA LEU A 90 11.89 -4.36 -9.99
C LEU A 90 11.14 -5.56 -9.43
N VAL A 91 9.82 -5.57 -9.60
CA VAL A 91 8.93 -6.68 -9.25
C VAL A 91 8.40 -7.27 -10.56
N TRP A 92 8.75 -8.53 -10.83
CA TRP A 92 8.41 -9.21 -12.06
C TRP A 92 7.09 -9.98 -11.95
N PRO A 93 6.39 -10.24 -13.07
CA PRO A 93 5.34 -11.24 -13.10
C PRO A 93 5.89 -12.60 -12.63
N GLY A 94 5.27 -13.18 -11.60
CA GLY A 94 5.75 -14.39 -10.91
C GLY A 94 6.29 -14.13 -9.50
N ASP A 95 6.74 -12.91 -9.18
CA ASP A 95 7.30 -12.61 -7.85
C ASP A 95 6.23 -12.71 -6.75
N ILE A 96 6.58 -13.38 -5.65
CA ILE A 96 5.75 -13.49 -4.44
C ILE A 96 6.23 -12.43 -3.45
N LEU A 97 5.36 -11.47 -3.12
CA LEU A 97 5.70 -10.40 -2.18
C LEU A 97 5.21 -10.71 -0.77
N ARG A 98 6.14 -10.67 0.19
CA ARG A 98 5.88 -10.64 1.63
C ARG A 98 6.12 -9.22 2.15
N MET A 99 5.14 -8.64 2.81
CA MET A 99 5.24 -7.31 3.42
C MET A 99 5.10 -7.41 4.93
N THR A 100 5.88 -6.60 5.63
CA THR A 100 5.84 -6.45 7.09
C THR A 100 6.34 -5.05 7.46
N GLY A 101 6.45 -4.77 8.75
CA GLY A 101 6.92 -3.50 9.26
C GLY A 101 7.13 -3.55 10.77
N MET A 102 7.67 -2.46 11.31
CA MET A 102 7.97 -2.30 12.73
C MET A 102 7.60 -0.89 13.18
N VAL A 103 7.05 -0.74 14.38
CA VAL A 103 6.78 0.57 14.97
C VAL A 103 8.09 1.32 15.16
N ALA A 104 8.28 2.36 14.36
CA ALA A 104 9.50 3.14 14.34
C ALA A 104 9.55 4.12 15.50
N ASP A 105 8.43 4.83 15.70
CA ASP A 105 8.27 5.84 16.76
C ASP A 105 6.80 6.10 17.10
N ARG A 106 6.54 6.62 18.31
CA ARG A 106 5.20 7.04 18.77
C ARG A 106 5.25 8.41 19.42
N TYR A 107 4.43 9.34 18.95
CA TYR A 107 4.46 10.74 19.36
C TYR A 107 3.06 11.37 19.35
N GLN A 108 2.95 12.60 19.83
CA GLN A 108 1.73 13.41 19.73
C GLN A 108 2.03 14.66 18.91
N ALA A 109 1.16 15.00 17.96
CA ALA A 109 1.28 16.18 17.11
C ALA A 109 -0.11 16.73 16.80
N ASN A 110 -0.31 18.06 16.91
CA ASN A 110 -1.60 18.73 16.67
C ASN A 110 -2.78 18.14 17.48
N GLY A 111 -2.49 17.60 18.68
CA GLY A 111 -3.46 16.89 19.53
C GLY A 111 -3.78 15.45 19.10
N GLU A 112 -3.19 14.96 18.01
CA GLU A 112 -3.37 13.61 17.48
C GLU A 112 -2.33 12.64 18.08
N ALA A 113 -2.76 11.42 18.38
CA ALA A 113 -1.88 10.35 18.83
C ALA A 113 -1.34 9.58 17.62
N ARG A 114 -0.05 9.78 17.29
CA ARG A 114 0.57 9.31 16.05
C ARG A 114 1.60 8.22 16.27
N VAL A 115 1.74 7.37 15.26
CA VAL A 115 2.75 6.32 15.16
C VAL A 115 3.33 6.35 13.75
N ASP A 116 4.66 6.34 13.65
CA ASP A 116 5.36 6.09 12.40
C ASP A 116 5.79 4.62 12.37
N VAL A 117 5.51 3.92 11.26
CA VAL A 117 5.81 2.50 11.07
C VAL A 117 6.77 2.34 9.90
N ASP A 118 7.97 1.82 10.15
CA ASP A 118 8.92 1.46 9.11
C ASP A 118 8.41 0.17 8.43
N VAL A 119 8.15 0.20 7.13
CA VAL A 119 7.59 -0.93 6.37
C VAL A 119 8.52 -1.37 5.25
N TRP A 120 8.47 -2.65 4.90
CA TRP A 120 9.22 -3.18 3.77
C TRP A 120 8.49 -4.34 3.08
N ALA A 121 8.89 -4.58 1.84
CA ALA A 121 8.47 -5.71 1.03
C ALA A 121 9.71 -6.50 0.58
N GLU A 122 9.63 -7.82 0.70
CA GLU A 122 10.61 -8.80 0.24
C GLU A 122 9.97 -9.69 -0.84
N ASN A 123 10.79 -10.15 -1.80
CA ASN A 123 10.38 -11.19 -2.75
C ASN A 123 10.72 -12.61 -2.23
N GLN A 124 10.46 -13.63 -3.05
CA GLN A 124 10.78 -15.03 -2.76
C GLN A 124 12.27 -15.34 -2.53
N ASN A 125 13.18 -14.44 -2.92
CA ASN A 125 14.62 -14.56 -2.71
C ASN A 125 15.11 -13.81 -1.45
N HIS A 126 14.19 -13.30 -0.63
CA HIS A 126 14.47 -12.39 0.51
C HIS A 126 15.09 -11.04 0.11
N ASP A 127 14.99 -10.67 -1.17
CA ASP A 127 15.43 -9.35 -1.63
C ASP A 127 14.43 -8.27 -1.21
N SER A 128 14.90 -7.24 -0.50
CA SER A 128 14.08 -6.06 -0.21
C SER A 128 13.81 -5.26 -1.50
N VAL A 129 12.60 -5.38 -2.04
CA VAL A 129 12.15 -4.70 -3.26
C VAL A 129 11.67 -3.28 -3.00
N MET A 130 11.17 -3.01 -1.79
CA MET A 130 10.62 -1.71 -1.38
C MET A 130 10.81 -1.52 0.12
N GLN A 131 11.15 -0.30 0.52
CA GLN A 131 11.12 0.15 1.92
C GLN A 131 10.41 1.51 2.02
N GLY A 132 9.75 1.79 3.13
CA GLY A 132 8.98 3.01 3.32
C GLY A 132 8.59 3.25 4.76
N THR A 133 7.84 4.33 4.98
CA THR A 133 7.29 4.66 6.31
C THR A 133 5.81 4.99 6.16
N VAL A 134 4.99 4.42 7.03
CA VAL A 134 3.54 4.68 7.13
C VAL A 134 3.28 5.43 8.43
N THR A 135 2.89 6.70 8.34
CA THR A 135 2.42 7.48 9.50
C THR A 135 0.94 7.22 9.70
N CYS A 136 0.53 6.96 10.93
CA CYS A 136 -0.82 6.64 11.33
C CYS A 136 -1.29 7.49 12.52
N VAL A 137 -2.60 7.70 12.63
CA VAL A 137 -3.25 8.17 13.87
C VAL A 137 -4.01 7.00 14.47
N LEU A 138 -3.90 6.82 15.78
CA LEU A 138 -4.69 5.86 16.54
C LEU A 138 -5.59 6.60 17.54
N TRP A 139 -6.58 5.88 18.07
CA TRP A 139 -7.20 6.28 19.33
C TRP A 139 -6.18 6.20 20.46
N ARG A 140 -6.22 7.15 21.40
CA ARG A 140 -5.33 7.10 22.57
C ARG A 140 -5.58 5.83 23.39
N ASN A 141 -6.86 5.55 23.67
CA ASN A 141 -7.36 4.38 24.38
C ASN A 141 -8.84 4.12 24.02
N ASP A 142 -9.36 2.97 24.47
CA ASP A 142 -10.74 2.52 24.27
C ASP A 142 -11.82 3.52 24.75
N LYS A 143 -11.55 4.29 25.81
CA LYS A 143 -12.51 5.28 26.33
C LYS A 143 -12.69 6.44 25.35
N ASP A 144 -11.63 6.86 24.66
CA ASP A 144 -11.71 7.94 23.69
C ASP A 144 -12.33 7.47 22.36
N GLU A 145 -12.11 6.21 21.97
CA GLU A 145 -12.85 5.59 20.87
C GLU A 145 -14.37 5.53 21.17
N ARG A 146 -14.78 5.06 22.36
CA ARG A 146 -16.21 4.95 22.74
C ARG A 146 -16.95 6.28 22.88
N LYS A 147 -16.25 7.36 23.24
CA LYS A 147 -16.84 8.72 23.27
C LYS A 147 -17.04 9.30 21.86
N SER A 148 -16.30 8.79 20.87
CA SER A 148 -16.40 9.24 19.49
C SER A 148 -17.69 8.77 18.83
N LYS A 149 -18.24 9.63 17.95
CA LYS A 149 -19.31 9.27 17.00
C LYS A 149 -18.76 8.82 15.64
N SER A 150 -17.44 8.89 15.44
CA SER A 150 -16.76 8.47 14.21
C SER A 150 -16.06 7.13 14.43
N PRO A 151 -16.11 6.18 13.48
CA PRO A 151 -15.40 4.91 13.57
C PRO A 151 -13.87 5.04 13.46
N TRP A 152 -13.34 6.25 13.31
CA TRP A 152 -11.94 6.52 12.99
C TRP A 152 -11.40 7.70 13.83
N PRO A 153 -10.15 7.65 14.33
CA PRO A 153 -9.58 8.68 15.18
C PRO A 153 -9.48 10.03 14.45
N PRO A 154 -9.85 11.16 15.09
CA PRO A 154 -9.97 12.45 14.41
C PRO A 154 -8.64 12.92 13.85
N VAL A 155 -8.71 13.62 12.70
CA VAL A 155 -7.58 14.36 12.14
C VAL A 155 -7.86 15.84 12.40
N SER A 156 -6.87 16.56 12.94
CA SER A 156 -6.99 17.95 13.34
C SER A 156 -7.18 18.89 12.14
N PRO A 157 -7.86 20.04 12.30
CA PRO A 157 -7.95 21.04 11.25
C PRO A 157 -6.59 21.56 10.77
N GLN A 158 -5.59 21.59 11.66
CA GLN A 158 -4.21 21.94 11.32
C GLN A 158 -3.62 20.94 10.33
N THR A 159 -3.73 19.64 10.60
CA THR A 159 -3.24 18.60 9.67
C THR A 159 -4.02 18.50 8.37
N VAL A 160 -5.31 18.83 8.37
CA VAL A 160 -6.06 19.01 7.12
C VAL A 160 -5.52 20.22 6.34
N LYS A 161 -5.21 21.34 6.99
CA LYS A 161 -4.63 22.53 6.35
C LYS A 161 -3.24 22.24 5.77
N GLU A 162 -2.33 21.69 6.58
CA GLU A 162 -0.97 21.26 6.19
C GLU A 162 -0.99 20.44 4.90
N ARG A 163 -1.88 19.45 4.80
CA ARG A 163 -2.04 18.59 3.62
C ARG A 163 -2.52 19.34 2.38
N ARG A 164 -3.48 20.26 2.53
CA ARG A 164 -4.00 21.05 1.41
C ARG A 164 -2.99 22.09 0.91
N THR A 165 -2.06 22.51 1.77
CA THR A 165 -0.94 23.41 1.43
C THR A 165 0.37 22.69 1.10
N ALA A 166 0.41 21.36 1.17
CA ALA A 166 1.59 20.59 0.82
C ALA A 166 1.95 20.82 -0.65
N LYS A 167 3.24 21.03 -0.95
CA LYS A 167 3.69 21.24 -2.33
C LYS A 167 3.29 20.05 -3.20
N PRO A 168 2.79 20.26 -4.43
CA PRO A 168 2.52 19.17 -5.36
C PRO A 168 3.75 18.29 -5.59
N ILE A 169 3.53 17.02 -5.93
CA ILE A 169 4.62 16.14 -6.36
C ILE A 169 5.29 16.80 -7.58
N PRO A 170 6.61 17.04 -7.56
CA PRO A 170 7.30 17.73 -8.63
C PRO A 170 7.25 16.94 -9.94
N ARG A 171 7.00 17.65 -11.04
CA ARG A 171 6.86 17.05 -12.38
C ARG A 171 8.17 16.99 -13.19
N ASN A 172 9.23 17.63 -12.71
CA ASN A 172 10.54 17.67 -13.37
C ASN A 172 11.62 17.16 -12.41
N GLU A 173 12.76 16.73 -12.96
CA GLU A 173 13.82 16.08 -12.18
C GLU A 173 14.54 17.04 -11.22
N ALA A 174 14.64 18.33 -11.55
CA ALA A 174 15.30 19.33 -10.70
C ALA A 174 14.51 19.61 -9.41
N ASP A 175 13.18 19.72 -9.51
CA ASP A 175 12.31 19.88 -8.34
C ASP A 175 12.12 18.54 -7.61
N ALA A 176 12.16 17.40 -8.33
CA ALA A 176 12.18 16.07 -7.71
C ALA A 176 13.48 15.78 -6.95
N ALA A 177 14.61 16.33 -7.38
CA ALA A 177 15.87 16.30 -6.63
C ALA A 177 15.76 17.11 -5.33
N LYS A 178 15.28 18.36 -5.39
CA LYS A 178 15.06 19.21 -4.20
C LYS A 178 14.07 18.59 -3.20
N VAL A 179 13.00 17.94 -3.69
CA VAL A 179 12.04 17.24 -2.82
C VAL A 179 12.65 15.95 -2.24
N ARG A 180 13.47 15.21 -3.00
CA ARG A 180 14.25 14.07 -2.47
C ARG A 180 15.25 14.50 -1.41
N GLU A 181 15.93 15.62 -1.61
CA GLU A 181 16.87 16.22 -0.65
C GLU A 181 16.14 16.67 0.63
N ALA A 182 15.07 17.44 0.50
CA ALA A 182 14.26 17.89 1.63
C ALA A 182 13.61 16.71 2.39
N ALA A 183 13.14 15.68 1.69
CA ALA A 183 12.62 14.46 2.31
C ALA A 183 13.72 13.64 2.99
N ALA A 184 14.93 13.58 2.41
CA ALA A 184 16.08 12.94 3.03
C ALA A 184 16.59 13.72 4.25
N ALA A 185 16.54 15.06 4.23
CA ALA A 185 16.84 15.91 5.37
C ALA A 185 15.79 15.77 6.48
N ALA A 186 14.51 15.70 6.14
CA ALA A 186 13.43 15.43 7.10
C ALA A 186 13.54 14.02 7.70
N GLU A 187 13.90 13.01 6.91
CA GLU A 187 14.20 11.66 7.40
C GLU A 187 15.45 11.62 8.29
N ARG A 188 16.53 12.32 7.92
CA ARG A 188 17.72 12.45 8.77
C ARG A 188 17.38 13.13 10.09
N ALA A 189 16.68 14.27 10.06
CA ALA A 189 16.21 14.96 11.26
C ALA A 189 15.28 14.10 12.12
N LYS A 190 14.42 13.27 11.51
CA LYS A 190 13.62 12.27 12.23
C LYS A 190 14.49 11.19 12.86
N LEU A 191 15.45 10.62 12.14
CA LEU A 191 16.36 9.59 12.63
C LEU A 191 17.27 10.13 13.75
N GLU A 192 17.75 11.37 13.62
CA GLU A 192 18.52 12.11 14.62
C GLU A 192 17.67 12.42 15.85
N ALA A 193 16.43 12.89 15.69
CA ALA A 193 15.50 13.09 16.80
C ALA A 193 15.12 11.76 17.49
N ARG A 194 14.92 10.69 16.70
CA ARG A 194 14.65 9.31 17.17
C ARG A 194 15.83 8.70 17.91
N ALA A 195 17.06 9.08 17.56
CA ALA A 195 18.31 8.72 18.24
C ALA A 195 18.52 9.56 19.51
N ALA A 196 18.30 10.88 19.45
CA ALA A 196 18.42 11.79 20.59
C ALA A 196 17.36 11.53 21.69
N ALA A 197 16.16 11.11 21.29
CA ALA A 197 15.09 10.69 22.21
C ALA A 197 15.37 9.32 22.87
N ALA A 198 16.27 8.51 22.31
CA ALA A 198 16.70 7.24 22.90
C ALA A 198 17.74 7.50 24.00
N LYS A 199 17.28 7.82 25.22
CA LYS A 199 18.15 7.88 26.39
C LYS A 199 18.89 6.54 26.57
N PRO A 200 20.19 6.53 26.88
CA PRO A 200 20.91 5.30 27.17
C PRO A 200 20.28 4.63 28.39
N ALA A 201 19.93 3.34 28.25
CA ALA A 201 19.47 2.55 29.37
C ALA A 201 20.59 2.50 30.43
N LYS A 202 20.28 2.89 31.67
CA LYS A 202 21.21 2.71 32.79
C LYS A 202 21.49 1.21 32.92
N ALA A 203 22.70 0.79 32.57
CA ALA A 203 23.18 -0.55 32.86
C ALA A 203 23.09 -0.79 34.37
N LYS A 204 22.24 -1.73 34.79
CA LYS A 204 22.31 -2.27 36.14
C LYS A 204 23.56 -3.13 36.20
N SER A 205 24.48 -2.80 37.11
CA SER A 205 25.68 -3.57 37.38
C SER A 205 25.31 -4.97 37.86
N VAL A 206 25.60 -5.98 37.04
CA VAL A 206 25.68 -7.38 37.48
C VAL A 206 27.11 -7.60 38.02
N PRO A 207 27.30 -8.19 39.21
CA PRO A 207 28.64 -8.44 39.74
C PRO A 207 29.40 -9.46 38.87
N ALA A 208 30.70 -9.23 38.69
CA ALA A 208 31.53 -10.04 37.81
C ALA A 208 31.76 -11.46 38.35
N ALA A 209 31.59 -12.46 37.49
CA ALA A 209 32.09 -13.81 37.70
C ALA A 209 33.46 -13.97 37.01
N ALA A 210 34.40 -14.65 37.68
CA ALA A 210 35.79 -14.79 37.25
C ALA A 210 35.95 -15.60 35.94
N PRO A 211 37.00 -15.34 35.14
CA PRO A 211 37.21 -16.01 33.86
C PRO A 211 37.68 -17.47 34.04
N LYS A 212 37.14 -18.37 33.19
CA LYS A 212 37.71 -19.71 32.97
C LYS A 212 38.65 -19.71 31.75
N PRO A 213 39.67 -20.58 31.72
CA PRO A 213 40.80 -20.46 30.79
C PRO A 213 40.44 -20.74 29.32
N ALA A 214 41.28 -20.21 28.43
CA ALA A 214 41.10 -20.26 26.99
C ALA A 214 41.10 -21.69 26.41
N HIS A 215 40.25 -21.91 25.42
CA HIS A 215 40.36 -23.03 24.49
C HIS A 215 41.00 -22.53 23.19
N ALA A 216 41.95 -23.30 22.64
CA ALA A 216 42.72 -22.88 21.46
C ALA A 216 41.84 -22.76 20.20
N PRO A 217 42.18 -21.88 19.24
CA PRO A 217 41.44 -21.77 17.98
C PRO A 217 41.61 -23.04 17.14
N ALA A 218 40.49 -23.57 16.65
CA ALA A 218 40.50 -24.63 15.65
C ALA A 218 41.10 -24.10 14.31
N PRO A 219 41.87 -24.92 13.57
CA PRO A 219 42.52 -24.49 12.33
C PRO A 219 41.51 -24.19 11.22
N ALA A 220 41.83 -23.20 10.39
CA ALA A 220 41.02 -22.82 9.24
C ALA A 220 40.93 -23.93 8.19
N PRO A 221 39.79 -24.10 7.49
CA PRO A 221 39.70 -25.00 6.35
C PRO A 221 40.55 -24.48 5.18
N ALA A 222 41.41 -25.34 4.64
CA ALA A 222 42.22 -25.08 3.45
C ALA A 222 41.34 -24.86 2.20
N PRO A 223 41.82 -24.12 1.19
CA PRO A 223 41.03 -23.81 -0.01
C PRO A 223 40.69 -25.07 -0.80
N ALA A 224 39.39 -25.31 -1.02
CA ALA A 224 38.91 -26.38 -1.89
C ALA A 224 39.29 -26.09 -3.34
N ALA A 225 40.00 -27.02 -3.98
CA ALA A 225 40.37 -26.91 -5.39
C ALA A 225 39.13 -26.83 -6.30
N ALA A 226 39.18 -25.95 -7.29
CA ALA A 226 38.13 -25.82 -8.29
C ALA A 226 38.00 -27.12 -9.11
N LYS A 227 36.79 -27.69 -9.15
CA LYS A 227 36.45 -28.69 -10.18
C LYS A 227 36.32 -27.99 -11.53
N PRO A 228 36.93 -28.50 -12.62
CA PRO A 228 36.78 -27.90 -13.93
C PRO A 228 35.33 -27.96 -14.40
N ALA A 229 34.90 -26.90 -15.09
CA ALA A 229 33.55 -26.83 -15.66
C ALA A 229 33.34 -27.91 -16.75
N PRO A 230 32.14 -28.50 -16.87
CA PRO A 230 31.80 -29.28 -18.05
C PRO A 230 31.82 -28.38 -19.28
N ALA A 231 32.45 -28.87 -20.36
CA ALA A 231 32.62 -28.13 -21.61
C ALA A 231 31.26 -27.73 -22.23
N PRO A 232 31.19 -26.61 -22.97
CA PRO A 232 29.96 -26.18 -23.62
C PRO A 232 29.46 -27.24 -24.61
N ALA A 233 28.18 -27.60 -24.50
CA ALA A 233 27.53 -28.48 -25.45
C ALA A 233 27.58 -27.87 -26.86
N LYS A 234 27.92 -28.68 -27.86
CA LYS A 234 27.94 -28.26 -29.26
C LYS A 234 26.56 -27.73 -29.67
N PRO A 235 26.47 -26.66 -30.49
CA PRO A 235 25.19 -26.18 -30.98
C PRO A 235 24.50 -27.29 -31.80
N PRO A 236 23.16 -27.45 -31.68
CA PRO A 236 22.44 -28.39 -32.52
C PRO A 236 22.59 -27.98 -33.99
N THR A 237 22.82 -28.97 -34.86
CA THR A 237 22.94 -28.77 -36.30
C THR A 237 21.64 -28.20 -36.88
N PRO A 238 21.72 -27.34 -37.93
CA PRO A 238 20.54 -26.74 -38.51
C PRO A 238 19.63 -27.80 -39.15
N ILE A 239 18.41 -27.91 -38.63
CA ILE A 239 17.38 -28.77 -39.22
C ILE A 239 16.99 -28.17 -40.57
N LYS A 240 17.29 -28.91 -41.63
CA LYS A 240 16.98 -28.55 -43.02
C LYS A 240 15.45 -28.42 -43.18
N PRO A 241 14.92 -27.31 -43.74
CA PRO A 241 13.47 -27.17 -43.90
C PRO A 241 12.96 -28.18 -44.95
N THR A 242 12.23 -29.19 -44.47
CA THR A 242 11.45 -30.08 -45.32
C THR A 242 10.20 -29.36 -45.80
N ALA A 243 10.06 -29.17 -47.11
CA ALA A 243 8.88 -28.57 -47.71
C ALA A 243 7.68 -29.55 -47.66
N PRO A 244 6.49 -29.11 -47.22
CA PRO A 244 5.24 -29.76 -47.59
C PRO A 244 4.93 -29.44 -49.06
N ALA A 245 4.50 -30.45 -49.82
CA ALA A 245 4.21 -30.31 -51.24
C ALA A 245 3.01 -29.38 -51.52
N ARG A 246 3.05 -28.68 -52.67
CA ARG A 246 1.92 -27.92 -53.20
C ARG A 246 0.85 -28.84 -53.79
N SER A 247 -0.41 -28.54 -53.48
CA SER A 247 -1.57 -28.74 -54.36
C SER A 247 -2.51 -27.54 -54.13
N ALA A 248 -2.52 -26.49 -54.96
CA ALA A 248 -3.00 -26.36 -56.34
C ALA A 248 -4.48 -25.91 -56.43
N ALA A 249 -4.69 -24.59 -56.48
CA ALA A 249 -5.85 -23.94 -57.11
C ALA A 249 -5.45 -22.51 -57.59
N LYS A 250 -6.02 -22.04 -58.72
CA LYS A 250 -5.64 -20.79 -59.43
C LYS A 250 -6.71 -19.67 -59.27
N PRO A 251 -6.47 -18.42 -59.73
CA PRO A 251 -7.06 -17.20 -59.12
C PRO A 251 -8.16 -16.50 -59.94
N ALA A 252 -8.82 -15.49 -59.34
CA ALA A 252 -9.65 -14.50 -60.06
C ALA A 252 -9.61 -13.06 -59.46
N LYS A 253 -9.06 -12.13 -60.27
CA LYS A 253 -9.36 -10.69 -60.51
C LYS A 253 -9.71 -9.67 -59.38
N LYS A 254 -9.07 -8.49 -59.50
CA LYS A 254 -9.38 -7.15 -58.90
C LYS A 254 -10.40 -6.39 -59.78
N PRO A 255 -11.16 -5.36 -59.31
CA PRO A 255 -10.64 -3.96 -59.16
C PRO A 255 -11.21 -3.18 -57.94
N ALA A 256 -10.44 -2.37 -57.20
CA ALA A 256 -10.20 -0.91 -57.34
C ALA A 256 -11.40 0.06 -57.15
N THR A 257 -11.36 0.92 -56.12
CA THR A 257 -11.64 2.40 -56.13
C THR A 257 -11.48 3.03 -54.72
N LYS A 258 -11.43 4.37 -54.64
CA LYS A 258 -11.09 5.21 -53.45
C LYS A 258 -12.25 6.21 -53.15
N PRO A 259 -12.11 7.12 -52.18
CA PRO A 259 -12.72 7.10 -50.84
C PRO A 259 -14.07 7.85 -50.72
N ALA A 260 -14.89 7.50 -49.71
CA ALA A 260 -16.12 8.22 -49.36
C ALA A 260 -16.08 8.81 -47.93
N LYS A 261 -16.70 9.99 -47.76
CA LYS A 261 -16.67 10.82 -46.54
C LYS A 261 -17.50 10.21 -45.40
N ARG A 262 -17.04 10.37 -44.16
CA ARG A 262 -17.78 10.05 -42.93
C ARG A 262 -18.57 11.28 -42.43
N PRO A 263 -19.91 11.27 -42.38
CA PRO A 263 -20.69 12.33 -41.73
C PRO A 263 -20.55 12.28 -40.21
N ALA A 264 -20.66 13.44 -39.55
CA ALA A 264 -20.68 13.53 -38.09
C ALA A 264 -22.09 13.24 -37.54
N ALA A 265 -22.17 12.47 -36.45
CA ALA A 265 -23.38 12.29 -35.65
C ALA A 265 -23.08 12.64 -34.18
N LYS A 266 -23.98 13.42 -33.57
CA LYS A 266 -23.85 13.96 -32.19
C LYS A 266 -24.23 12.90 -31.13
N PRO A 267 -23.75 13.03 -29.88
CA PRO A 267 -23.95 12.03 -28.83
C PRO A 267 -25.39 11.99 -28.29
N ALA A 268 -25.86 10.79 -27.95
CA ALA A 268 -27.17 10.56 -27.34
C ALA A 268 -27.22 11.02 -25.87
N LYS A 269 -28.39 11.53 -25.43
CA LYS A 269 -28.62 12.08 -24.09
C LYS A 269 -28.99 10.99 -23.06
N LYS A 270 -28.58 11.22 -21.80
CA LYS A 270 -29.10 10.52 -20.60
C LYS A 270 -30.63 10.59 -20.51
N PRO A 271 -31.29 9.52 -20.03
CA PRO A 271 -32.50 9.62 -19.22
C PRO A 271 -32.14 10.01 -17.77
N ALA A 272 -32.88 10.96 -17.19
CA ALA A 272 -32.82 11.29 -15.77
C ALA A 272 -34.07 10.73 -15.07
N VAL A 273 -33.93 10.22 -13.84
CA VAL A 273 -35.05 9.77 -13.02
C VAL A 273 -35.22 10.72 -11.84
N LYS A 274 -36.40 11.34 -11.72
CA LYS A 274 -36.88 12.13 -10.57
C LYS A 274 -38.44 12.16 -10.60
N PRO A 275 -39.13 12.56 -9.50
CA PRO A 275 -40.00 11.62 -8.78
C PRO A 275 -41.51 11.85 -8.97
N ALA A 276 -42.32 10.84 -8.63
CA ALA A 276 -43.78 10.92 -8.61
C ALA A 276 -44.37 10.86 -7.19
N LYS A 277 -45.47 11.59 -6.96
CA LYS A 277 -46.19 11.69 -5.67
C LYS A 277 -47.33 10.66 -5.56
N LYS A 278 -47.67 10.36 -4.30
CA LYS A 278 -48.85 9.66 -3.77
C LYS A 278 -50.20 10.17 -4.32
N PRO A 279 -51.21 9.29 -4.50
CA PRO A 279 -52.63 9.59 -4.35
C PRO A 279 -53.21 9.05 -3.03
N ALA A 280 -54.37 9.54 -2.60
CA ALA A 280 -55.01 9.17 -1.33
C ALA A 280 -56.52 8.90 -1.50
N ALA A 281 -57.06 7.97 -0.70
CA ALA A 281 -58.51 7.82 -0.49
C ALA A 281 -58.82 7.26 0.92
N LYS A 282 -59.95 7.70 1.47
CA LYS A 282 -60.67 7.34 2.72
C LYS A 282 -62.18 7.53 2.39
N PRO A 283 -63.20 7.05 3.14
CA PRO A 283 -63.34 6.97 4.62
C PRO A 283 -63.89 5.57 5.09
N ALA A 284 -64.27 5.26 6.35
CA ALA A 284 -64.96 6.03 7.40
C ALA A 284 -64.79 5.52 8.86
N LYS A 285 -65.01 6.46 9.82
CA LYS A 285 -65.68 6.46 11.16
C LYS A 285 -65.75 5.15 11.98
N VAL A 286 -65.70 5.14 13.34
CA VAL A 286 -66.50 5.92 14.34
C VAL A 286 -65.80 5.99 15.74
N ALA A 287 -65.89 7.16 16.43
CA ALA A 287 -65.86 7.46 17.91
C ALA A 287 -64.75 6.89 18.86
N LYS A 288 -64.39 7.48 20.01
CA LYS A 288 -64.66 8.78 20.67
C LYS A 288 -63.49 9.15 21.63
N LYS A 289 -63.28 10.45 21.88
CA LYS A 289 -62.38 11.10 22.88
C LYS A 289 -63.19 11.32 24.20
N PRO A 290 -62.69 11.86 25.35
CA PRO A 290 -61.36 12.36 25.72
C PRO A 290 -60.82 11.66 27.02
N ALA A 291 -59.93 12.15 27.91
CA ALA A 291 -59.46 13.50 28.26
C ALA A 291 -58.00 13.60 28.79
N ALA A 292 -57.76 14.28 29.93
CA ALA A 292 -56.54 15.05 30.22
C ALA A 292 -56.39 15.47 31.70
N LYS A 293 -55.13 15.75 32.12
CA LYS A 293 -54.69 16.59 33.30
C LYS A 293 -54.99 16.01 34.71
N ALA A 294 -54.20 16.29 35.78
CA ALA A 294 -52.85 16.85 35.92
C ALA A 294 -52.26 16.53 37.33
N LYS A 295 -50.94 16.65 37.50
CA LYS A 295 -50.25 16.86 38.81
C LYS A 295 -50.54 18.30 39.32
N PRO A 296 -50.56 18.62 40.63
CA PRO A 296 -49.41 18.47 41.55
C PRO A 296 -49.74 18.22 43.05
N GLY A 297 -48.73 18.14 43.94
CA GLY A 297 -48.96 18.36 45.39
C GLY A 297 -48.02 17.70 46.40
N LYS A 298 -47.21 18.53 47.08
CA LYS A 298 -46.21 18.27 48.14
C LYS A 298 -46.63 17.43 49.38
N ALA A 299 -45.71 16.54 49.80
CA ALA A 299 -45.07 16.38 51.12
C ALA A 299 -45.83 16.47 52.49
N LYS A 300 -45.67 15.41 53.31
CA LYS A 300 -45.43 15.32 54.79
C LYS A 300 -45.19 13.81 55.10
N LYS A 301 -44.19 13.29 55.85
CA LYS A 301 -43.51 13.59 57.13
C LYS A 301 -44.20 12.94 58.34
N LYS A 302 -43.53 11.94 58.97
CA LYS A 302 -43.91 11.13 60.17
C LYS A 302 -45.12 10.19 59.96
N LYS A 303 -45.27 9.07 60.67
CA LYS A 303 -44.50 8.53 61.82
C LYS A 303 -43.61 7.35 61.44
#